data_AF-A0A1I7K306-F1
#
_entry.id   AF-A0A1I7K306-F1
#
_cell.length_a   1.000
_cell.length_b   1.000
_cell.length_c   1.000
_cell.angle_alpha   90.00
_cell.angle_beta   90.00
_cell.angle_gamma   90.00
#
_symmetry.space_group_name_H-M   'P 1'
#
loop_
_entity.id
_entity.type
_entity.pdbx_description
1 polymer ?
#
loop_
_entity_poly.entity_id
_entity_poly.type
_entity_poly.pdbx_seq_one_letter_code
_entity_poly.pdbx_strand_id
1 'polypeptide(L)'
;MSNHNEMISCCGADCSTCYCYGEICKGCNAVCGKVFHAPEGKECSIYYCCRIQNGFHSCGECDKLPCALILRTKDPSMSMEEFMKNVDERVKRLRG
;
A
#
# COMPACT_ATOMS: atom_id res chain seq x y z
N MET A 1 16.20 4.15 -17.59
CA MET A 1 16.29 4.53 -16.17
C MET A 1 15.00 4.09 -15.52
N SER A 2 14.98 2.91 -14.91
CA SER A 2 13.78 2.37 -14.27
C SER A 2 13.62 3.12 -12.95
N ASN A 3 12.68 4.06 -12.89
CA ASN A 3 12.37 4.77 -11.66
C ASN A 3 11.86 3.75 -10.64
N HIS A 4 12.71 3.35 -9.69
CA HIS A 4 12.36 2.46 -8.58
C HIS A 4 11.10 2.91 -7.83
N ASN A 5 10.78 4.22 -7.92
CA ASN A 5 9.61 4.84 -7.32
C ASN A 5 8.25 4.37 -7.89
N GLU A 6 8.18 3.84 -9.11
CA GLU A 6 6.91 3.38 -9.71
C GLU A 6 6.41 2.05 -9.12
N MET A 7 7.30 1.29 -8.49
CA MET A 7 6.99 0.00 -7.85
C MET A 7 6.52 0.15 -6.41
N ILE A 8 6.57 1.37 -5.85
CA ILE A 8 6.06 1.65 -4.52
C ILE A 8 4.61 2.14 -4.64
N SER A 9 3.71 1.39 -4.02
CA SER A 9 2.30 1.78 -3.93
C SER A 9 2.10 3.01 -3.03
N CYS A 10 0.96 3.68 -3.17
CA CYS A 10 0.61 4.84 -2.34
C CYS A 10 0.64 4.55 -0.83
N CYS A 11 0.51 3.28 -0.42
CA CYS A 11 0.53 2.85 0.97
C CYS A 11 1.91 2.34 1.43
N GLY A 12 2.94 2.45 0.60
CA GLY A 12 4.33 2.07 0.90
C GLY A 12 4.66 0.59 0.66
N ALA A 13 3.70 -0.22 0.21
CA ALA A 13 3.97 -1.60 -0.18
C ALA A 13 4.82 -1.63 -1.46
N ASP A 14 5.85 -2.47 -1.46
CA ASP A 14 6.80 -2.64 -2.55
C ASP A 14 6.33 -3.76 -3.49
N CYS A 15 5.86 -3.39 -4.67
CA CYS A 15 5.41 -4.34 -5.68
C CYS A 15 6.57 -5.14 -6.29
N SER A 16 7.82 -4.68 -6.19
CA SER A 16 8.97 -5.41 -6.76
C SER A 16 9.30 -6.68 -5.99
N THR A 17 8.87 -6.76 -4.73
CA THR A 17 9.06 -7.94 -3.86
C THR A 17 7.75 -8.68 -3.58
N CYS A 18 6.63 -8.27 -4.19
CA CYS A 18 5.31 -8.83 -3.92
C CYS A 18 4.99 -9.98 -4.89
N TYR A 19 4.84 -11.19 -4.37
CA TYR A 19 4.54 -12.38 -5.18
C TYR A 19 3.20 -12.30 -5.93
N CYS A 20 2.27 -11.45 -5.48
CA CYS A 20 0.99 -11.25 -6.17
C CYS A 20 1.13 -10.37 -7.42
N TYR A 21 2.14 -9.51 -7.48
CA TYR A 21 2.31 -8.55 -8.57
C TYR A 21 2.77 -9.27 -9.85
N GLY A 22 2.11 -9.00 -10.97
CA GLY A 22 2.36 -9.69 -12.25
C GLY A 22 1.56 -10.98 -12.43
N GLU A 23 1.18 -11.64 -11.33
CA GLU A 23 0.33 -12.84 -11.34
C GLU A 23 -1.15 -12.48 -11.24
N ILE A 24 -1.65 -12.27 -10.02
CA ILE A 24 -3.06 -11.97 -9.73
C ILE A 24 -3.33 -10.48 -9.52
N CYS A 25 -2.28 -9.67 -9.39
CA CYS A 25 -2.35 -8.25 -9.11
C CYS A 25 -1.59 -7.44 -10.17
N LYS A 26 -2.25 -6.43 -10.75
CA LYS A 26 -1.65 -5.48 -11.69
C LYS A 26 -1.02 -4.26 -11.02
N GLY A 27 -1.09 -4.17 -9.69
CA GLY A 27 -0.66 -3.02 -8.90
C GLY A 27 -1.74 -1.93 -8.77
N CYS A 28 -1.81 -1.29 -7.60
CA CYS A 28 -2.89 -0.36 -7.29
C CYS A 28 -2.97 0.85 -8.23
N ASN A 29 -1.84 1.31 -8.75
CA ASN A 29 -1.78 2.45 -9.67
C ASN A 29 -2.45 2.11 -11.01
N ALA A 30 -2.21 0.90 -11.54
CA ALA A 30 -2.78 0.45 -12.80
C ALA A 30 -4.29 0.21 -12.72
N VAL A 31 -4.79 -0.22 -11.57
CA VAL A 31 -6.23 -0.55 -11.37
C VAL A 31 -6.98 0.49 -10.55
N CYS A 32 -6.40 1.68 -10.33
CA CYS A 32 -6.98 2.73 -9.50
C CYS A 32 -7.48 2.23 -8.13
N GLY A 33 -6.70 1.38 -7.47
CA GLY A 33 -7.04 0.81 -6.17
C GLY A 33 -7.97 -0.40 -6.18
N LYS A 34 -8.59 -0.76 -7.31
CA LYS A 34 -9.49 -1.93 -7.46
C LYS A 34 -8.72 -3.24 -7.60
N VAL A 35 -7.93 -3.58 -6.56
CA VAL A 35 -7.06 -4.76 -6.51
C VAL A 35 -7.84 -6.02 -6.10
N PHE A 36 -7.26 -7.21 -6.31
CA PHE A 36 -7.93 -8.50 -6.11
C PHE A 36 -8.50 -8.75 -4.71
N HIS A 37 -7.90 -8.13 -3.67
CA HIS A 37 -8.32 -8.28 -2.28
C HIS A 37 -9.24 -7.13 -1.81
N ALA A 38 -9.59 -6.19 -2.69
CA ALA A 38 -10.60 -5.17 -2.42
C ALA A 38 -11.99 -5.74 -2.76
N PRO A 39 -13.08 -5.21 -2.15
CA PRO A 39 -14.43 -5.59 -2.53
C PRO A 39 -14.66 -5.36 -4.04
N GLU A 40 -15.47 -6.21 -4.67
CA GLU A 40 -15.72 -6.15 -6.10
C GLU A 40 -16.21 -4.76 -6.55
N GLY A 41 -15.55 -4.21 -7.58
CA GLY A 41 -15.86 -2.88 -8.12
C GLY A 41 -15.47 -1.71 -7.20
N LYS A 42 -14.84 -1.95 -6.05
CA LYS A 42 -14.45 -0.92 -5.08
C LYS A 42 -12.94 -0.83 -4.94
N GLU A 43 -12.48 0.39 -4.62
CA GLU A 43 -11.09 0.63 -4.31
C GLU A 43 -10.72 0.05 -2.94
N CYS A 44 -9.46 -0.36 -2.79
CA CYS A 44 -8.85 -0.60 -1.49
C CYS A 44 -9.05 0.63 -0.59
N SER A 45 -9.45 0.40 0.66
CA SER A 45 -9.73 1.46 1.63
C SER A 45 -8.57 2.44 1.83
N ILE A 46 -7.32 1.97 1.78
CA ILE A 46 -6.15 2.84 1.87
C ILE A 46 -6.00 3.69 0.59
N TYR A 47 -6.17 3.08 -0.59
CA TYR A 47 -6.08 3.82 -1.85
C TYR A 47 -7.16 4.90 -1.94
N TYR A 48 -8.40 4.56 -1.59
CA TYR A 48 -9.51 5.50 -1.52
C TYR A 48 -9.20 6.65 -0.56
N CYS A 49 -8.79 6.34 0.67
CA CYS A 49 -8.43 7.36 1.66
C CYS A 49 -7.29 8.28 1.17
N CYS A 50 -6.21 7.70 0.66
CA CYS A 50 -5.01 8.42 0.24
C CYS A 50 -5.25 9.25 -1.03
N ARG A 51 -5.60 8.60 -2.14
CA ARG A 51 -5.63 9.19 -3.47
C ARG A 51 -6.93 9.93 -3.78
N ILE A 52 -8.07 9.44 -3.27
CA ILE A 52 -9.40 9.93 -3.64
C ILE A 52 -9.90 10.93 -2.60
N GLN A 53 -9.93 10.54 -1.32
CA GLN A 53 -10.50 11.36 -0.26
C GLN A 53 -9.58 12.53 0.14
N ASN A 54 -8.27 12.30 0.26
CA ASN A 54 -7.31 13.33 0.67
C ASN A 54 -6.51 13.93 -0.50
N GLY A 55 -6.54 13.30 -1.68
CA GLY A 55 -5.80 13.79 -2.86
C GLY A 55 -4.28 13.68 -2.75
N PHE A 56 -3.75 12.92 -1.79
CA PHE A 56 -2.32 12.71 -1.62
C PHE A 56 -1.75 11.89 -2.77
N HIS A 57 -0.46 12.03 -3.05
CA HIS A 57 0.29 11.11 -3.89
C HIS A 57 0.54 9.79 -3.14
N SER A 58 0.89 9.88 -1.85
CA SER A 58 1.15 8.74 -0.99
C SER A 58 0.71 8.98 0.45
N CYS A 59 0.58 7.92 1.25
CA CYS A 59 0.27 8.03 2.66
C CYS A 59 1.39 8.72 3.46
N GLY A 60 2.59 8.91 2.88
CA GLY A 60 3.70 9.66 3.49
C GLY A 60 3.33 11.10 3.84
N GLU A 61 2.41 11.70 3.06
CA GLU A 61 1.87 13.04 3.27
C GLU A 61 0.87 13.11 4.43
N CYS A 62 0.45 11.97 4.99
CA CYS A 62 -0.44 11.95 6.13
C CYS A 62 0.35 12.04 7.44
N ASP A 63 0.07 13.07 8.24
CA ASP A 63 0.70 13.25 9.56
C ASP A 63 0.45 12.08 10.51
N LYS A 64 -0.67 11.37 10.32
CA LYS A 64 -1.08 10.23 11.14
C LYS A 64 -0.41 8.91 10.74
N LEU A 65 0.47 8.88 9.73
CA LEU A 65 1.15 7.65 9.30
C LEU A 65 2.18 7.18 10.36
N PRO A 66 2.18 5.90 10.79
CA PRO A 66 1.24 4.82 10.42
C PRO A 66 -0.11 4.95 11.14
N CYS A 67 -1.20 5.07 10.36
CA CYS A 67 -2.53 5.28 10.91
C CYS A 67 -3.28 3.95 11.12
N ALA A 68 -4.45 4.02 11.75
CA ALA A 68 -5.29 2.85 12.01
C ALA A 68 -5.66 2.05 10.74
N LEU A 69 -5.77 2.69 9.56
CA LEU A 69 -6.01 1.96 8.31
C LEU A 69 -4.82 1.07 7.93
N ILE A 70 -3.59 1.57 8.07
CA ILE A 70 -2.36 0.81 7.82
C ILE A 70 -2.25 -0.35 8.81
N LEU A 71 -2.50 -0.08 10.10
CA LEU A 71 -2.39 -1.08 11.17
C LEU A 71 -3.45 -2.20 11.10
N ARG A 72 -4.53 -2.01 10.32
CA ARG A 72 -5.57 -3.02 10.10
C ARG A 72 -5.28 -3.97 8.93
N THR A 73 -4.19 -3.76 8.16
CA THR A 73 -3.88 -4.59 6.99
C THR A 73 -2.96 -5.76 7.30
N LYS A 74 -2.98 -6.27 8.53
CA LYS A 74 -2.18 -7.43 8.88
C LYS A 74 -2.65 -8.63 8.07
N ASP A 75 -1.74 -9.23 7.32
CA ASP A 75 -1.98 -10.52 6.71
C ASP A 75 -2.14 -11.58 7.83
N PRO A 76 -3.22 -12.38 7.84
CA PRO A 76 -3.42 -13.44 8.81
C PRO A 76 -2.24 -14.42 8.92
N SER A 77 -1.49 -14.63 7.84
CA SER A 77 -0.32 -15.52 7.78
C SER A 77 0.94 -14.97 8.44
N MET A 78 1.05 -13.65 8.63
CA MET A 78 2.20 -13.04 9.29
C MET A 78 2.09 -13.14 10.82
N SER A 79 3.21 -13.17 11.51
CA SER A 79 3.26 -12.84 12.94
C SER A 79 3.00 -11.34 13.16
N MET A 80 2.76 -10.94 14.41
CA MET A 80 2.68 -9.52 14.77
C MET A 80 4.01 -8.80 14.57
N GLU A 81 5.14 -9.46 14.87
CA GLU A 81 6.48 -8.88 14.71
C GLU A 81 6.80 -8.60 13.23
N GLU A 82 6.58 -9.59 12.36
CA GLU A 82 6.77 -9.43 10.91
C GLU A 82 5.87 -8.33 10.34
N PHE A 83 4.62 -8.26 10.80
CA PHE A 83 3.69 -7.22 10.38
C PHE A 83 4.16 -5.83 10.82
N MET A 84 4.59 -5.65 12.07
CA MET A 84 5.08 -4.35 12.54
C MET A 84 6.36 -3.93 11.83
N LYS A 85 7.27 -4.88 11.55
CA LYS A 85 8.44 -4.62 10.71
C LYS A 85 8.05 -4.18 9.30
N ASN A 86 7.07 -4.84 8.68
CA ASN A 86 6.54 -4.43 7.39
C ASN A 86 5.95 -3.01 7.43
N VAL A 87 5.20 -2.66 8.48
CA VAL A 87 4.67 -1.30 8.68
C VAL A 87 5.81 -0.28 8.77
N ASP A 88 6.84 -0.54 9.56
CA ASP A 88 8.00 0.35 9.70
C ASP A 88 8.72 0.57 8.36
N GLU A 89 8.92 -0.50 7.59
CA GLU A 89 9.52 -0.39 6.25
C GLU A 89 8.66 0.44 5.29
N ARG A 90 7.32 0.31 5.36
CA ARG A 90 6.40 1.15 4.57
C ARG A 90 6.54 2.61 4.95
N VAL A 91 6.61 2.92 6.25
CA VAL A 91 6.79 4.29 6.75
C VAL A 91 8.12 4.88 6.26
N LYS A 92 9.22 4.12 6.37
CA LYS A 92 10.55 4.54 5.88
C LYS A 92 10.52 4.85 4.40
N ARG A 93 10.01 3.95 3.56
CA ARG A 93 9.90 4.17 2.10
C ARG A 93 9.09 5.43 1.75
N LEU A 94 8.09 5.76 2.55
CA LEU A 94 7.19 6.88 2.29
C LEU A 94 7.70 8.23 2.84
N ARG A 95 8.56 8.24 3.85
CA ARG A 95 9.03 9.46 4.52
C ARG A 95 10.52 9.76 4.35
N GLY A 96 11.32 8.81 3.86
CA GLY A 96 12.78 8.92 3.78
C GLY A 96 13.45 8.34 5.01
#